data_AF-A0AAN8IXX7-F1
#
_entry.id   AF-A0AAN8IXX7-F1
#
_cell.length_a   1.000
_cell.length_b   1.000
_cell.length_c   1.000
_cell.angle_alpha   90.00
_cell.angle_beta   90.00
_cell.angle_gamma   90.00
#
_symmetry.space_group_name_H-M   'P 1'
#
loop_
_entity.id
_entity.type
_entity.pdbx_description
1 polymer ?
#
loop_
_entity_poly.entity_id
_entity_poly.type
_entity_poly.pdbx_seq_one_letter_code
_entity_poly.pdbx_strand_id
1 'polypeptide(L)'
;MSTRIERSKLTLLNKFLYETEEFIWKKVFDFRICQFMVGNTKQKGFVADIFPVLKKYQLEHVTNNYLDRIEVVSKPVWKKLIDKTLRDAENKWWTKITSEGDLTRIGNIHQDVTLCGLWKICNQNRQYRHCINIIIRLAILKTDGDVMCNLCNKMCDDMTKHFMLNCTKLFKERDSLYENILNEIDINLFNDLSNSDEDILIETLLGSRTDHMRPDQISATEWTSFMCIVSKGLSEMWTHVTNCLIEV
;
A
#
# COMPACT_ATOMS: atom_id res chain seq x y z
N MET A 1 5.73 -5.15 -7.24
CA MET A 1 7.00 -5.82 -7.65
C MET A 1 7.65 -5.19 -8.90
N SER A 2 6.93 -4.39 -9.71
CA SER A 2 7.42 -3.76 -10.96
C SER A 2 8.51 -2.69 -10.76
N THR A 3 8.33 -1.77 -9.81
CA THR A 3 9.14 -0.54 -9.72
C THR A 3 10.62 -0.79 -9.43
N ARG A 4 10.95 -1.82 -8.64
CA ARG A 4 12.35 -2.15 -8.29
C ARG A 4 13.12 -2.67 -9.52
N ILE A 5 12.49 -3.50 -10.33
CA ILE A 5 13.09 -4.02 -11.57
C ILE A 5 13.29 -2.87 -12.56
N GLU A 6 12.29 -2.01 -12.71
CA GLU A 6 12.34 -0.82 -13.58
C GLU A 6 13.43 0.15 -13.14
N ARG A 7 13.57 0.40 -11.82
CA ARG A 7 14.68 1.18 -11.25
C ARG A 7 16.04 0.60 -11.60
N SER A 8 16.21 -0.72 -11.47
CA SER A 8 17.46 -1.40 -11.82
C SER A 8 17.77 -1.26 -13.30
N LYS A 9 16.78 -1.40 -14.18
CA LYS A 9 16.91 -1.20 -15.63
C LYS A 9 17.32 0.24 -15.95
N LEU A 10 16.64 1.24 -15.40
CA LEU A 10 16.97 2.66 -15.60
C LEU A 10 18.35 3.03 -15.02
N THR A 11 18.76 2.40 -13.92
CA THR A 11 20.11 2.57 -13.36
C THR A 11 21.17 1.99 -14.30
N LEU A 12 20.92 0.80 -14.86
CA LEU A 12 21.81 0.16 -15.82
C LEU A 12 21.91 0.97 -17.12
N LEU A 13 20.81 1.52 -17.62
CA LEU A 13 20.80 2.41 -18.78
C LEU A 13 21.80 3.54 -18.59
N ASN A 14 21.70 4.26 -17.47
CA ASN A 14 22.59 5.38 -17.20
C ASN A 14 24.06 4.97 -17.08
N LYS A 15 24.37 3.77 -16.58
CA LYS A 15 25.75 3.26 -16.62
C LYS A 15 26.24 3.16 -18.07
N PHE A 16 25.46 2.60 -18.98
CA PHE A 16 25.84 2.52 -20.40
C PHE A 16 25.99 3.89 -21.07
N LEU A 17 25.09 4.84 -20.77
CA LEU A 17 25.20 6.19 -21.32
C LEU A 17 26.46 6.92 -20.82
N TYR A 18 26.86 6.69 -19.56
CA TYR A 18 28.05 7.32 -18.94
C TYR A 18 29.39 6.73 -19.33
N GLU A 19 29.43 5.43 -19.61
CA GLU A 19 30.70 4.73 -19.73
C GLU A 19 31.50 5.23 -20.94
N THR A 20 32.81 5.03 -20.92
CA THR A 20 33.69 5.36 -22.04
C THR A 20 33.60 4.30 -23.14
N GLU A 21 34.03 4.66 -24.35
CA GLU A 21 34.07 3.72 -25.49
C GLU A 21 35.01 2.54 -25.27
N GLU A 22 35.94 2.62 -24.32
CA GLU A 22 36.83 1.50 -23.98
C GLU A 22 36.05 0.31 -23.38
N PHE A 23 34.85 0.55 -22.87
CA PHE A 23 34.00 -0.49 -22.33
C PHE A 23 33.26 -1.26 -23.44
N ILE A 24 33.66 -2.52 -23.68
CA ILE A 24 33.10 -3.38 -24.74
C ILE A 24 31.56 -3.44 -24.69
N TRP A 25 30.98 -3.55 -23.50
CA TRP A 25 29.53 -3.63 -23.35
C TRP A 25 28.81 -2.32 -23.73
N LYS A 26 29.48 -1.17 -23.65
CA LYS A 26 28.97 0.09 -24.17
C LYS A 26 28.86 0.04 -25.69
N LYS A 27 29.91 -0.41 -26.40
CA LYS A 27 29.86 -0.54 -27.86
C LYS A 27 28.74 -1.46 -28.32
N VAL A 28 28.56 -2.58 -27.62
CA VAL A 28 27.46 -3.52 -27.88
C VAL A 28 26.11 -2.86 -27.62
N PHE A 29 25.99 -2.08 -26.55
CA PHE A 29 24.79 -1.30 -26.23
C PHE A 29 24.49 -0.26 -27.32
N ASP A 30 25.45 0.58 -27.67
CA ASP A 30 25.35 1.63 -28.70
C ASP A 30 24.94 1.05 -30.05
N PHE A 31 25.57 -0.05 -30.47
CA PHE A 31 25.19 -0.75 -31.70
C PHE A 31 23.74 -1.23 -31.66
N ARG A 32 23.32 -1.87 -30.56
CA ARG A 32 21.96 -2.42 -30.42
C ARG A 32 20.91 -1.32 -30.35
N ILE A 33 21.16 -0.24 -29.63
CA ILE A 33 20.22 0.88 -29.54
C ILE A 33 20.08 1.56 -30.89
N CYS A 34 21.16 1.78 -31.64
CA CYS A 34 21.08 2.30 -33.01
C CYS A 34 20.26 1.38 -33.92
N GLN A 35 20.51 0.07 -33.87
CA GLN A 35 19.71 -0.92 -34.62
C GLN A 35 18.22 -0.87 -34.23
N PHE A 36 17.91 -0.73 -32.94
CA PHE A 36 16.54 -0.65 -32.45
C PHE A 36 15.83 0.59 -32.98
N MET A 37 16.52 1.74 -32.99
CA MET A 37 15.97 3.02 -33.45
C MET A 37 15.73 3.06 -34.97
N VAL A 38 16.51 2.34 -35.78
CA VAL A 38 16.26 2.20 -37.23
C VAL A 38 15.17 1.16 -37.56
N GLY A 39 14.44 0.67 -36.56
CA GLY A 39 13.26 -0.18 -36.75
C GLY A 39 13.50 -1.68 -36.51
N ASN A 40 14.70 -2.11 -36.10
CA ASN A 40 14.93 -3.49 -35.69
C ASN A 40 14.41 -3.73 -34.24
N THR A 41 13.10 -3.69 -34.08
CA THR A 41 12.43 -3.79 -32.76
C THR A 41 12.31 -5.22 -32.24
N LYS A 42 12.59 -6.24 -33.07
CA LYS A 42 12.51 -7.67 -32.70
C LYS A 42 13.73 -8.21 -31.94
N GLN A 43 14.59 -7.32 -31.47
CA GLN A 43 15.75 -7.69 -30.67
C GLN A 43 15.33 -8.30 -29.33
N LYS A 44 16.18 -9.16 -28.77
CA LYS A 44 16.04 -9.66 -27.39
C LYS A 44 17.09 -9.01 -26.48
N GLY A 45 16.75 -8.87 -25.20
CA GLY A 45 17.64 -8.40 -24.15
C GLY A 45 17.41 -6.94 -23.75
N PHE A 46 18.43 -6.32 -23.14
CA PHE A 46 18.28 -5.07 -22.39
C PHE A 46 17.64 -3.91 -23.20
N VAL A 47 18.02 -3.71 -24.46
CA VAL A 47 17.47 -2.64 -25.31
C VAL A 47 15.96 -2.83 -25.51
N ALA A 48 15.52 -4.01 -25.95
CA ALA A 48 14.09 -4.28 -26.09
C ALA A 48 13.33 -4.20 -24.74
N ASP A 49 14.02 -4.50 -23.63
CA ASP A 49 13.46 -4.47 -22.28
C ASP A 49 13.36 -3.07 -21.64
N ILE A 50 14.22 -2.13 -22.03
CA ILE A 50 14.29 -0.78 -21.44
C ILE A 50 13.37 0.21 -22.15
N PHE A 51 13.18 0.09 -23.47
CA PHE A 51 12.33 1.04 -24.20
C PHE A 51 10.87 1.08 -23.74
N PRO A 52 10.20 -0.04 -23.44
CA PRO A 52 8.86 -0.01 -22.84
C PRO A 52 8.84 0.70 -21.48
N VAL A 53 9.92 0.58 -20.70
CA VAL A 53 10.07 1.27 -19.41
C VAL A 53 10.24 2.78 -19.64
N LEU A 54 11.09 3.19 -20.58
CA LEU A 54 11.24 4.59 -20.94
C LEU A 54 9.92 5.19 -21.38
N LYS A 55 9.18 4.50 -22.26
CA LYS A 55 7.86 4.91 -22.73
C LYS A 55 6.81 5.01 -21.63
N LYS A 56 6.75 4.01 -20.74
CA LYS A 56 5.85 4.03 -19.57
C LYS A 56 6.07 5.28 -18.71
N TYR A 57 7.31 5.74 -18.60
CA TYR A 57 7.72 6.84 -17.74
C TYR A 57 7.99 8.17 -18.47
N GLN A 58 7.72 8.23 -19.78
CA GLN A 58 7.98 9.40 -20.63
C GLN A 58 9.45 9.87 -20.63
N LEU A 59 10.37 8.91 -20.61
CA LEU A 59 11.82 9.11 -20.53
C LEU A 59 12.54 8.87 -21.87
N GLU A 60 11.85 8.69 -22.98
CA GLU A 60 12.46 8.43 -24.30
C GLU A 60 13.38 9.57 -24.77
N HIS A 61 13.10 10.80 -24.33
CA HIS A 61 13.92 11.97 -24.63
C HIS A 61 15.38 11.80 -24.17
N VAL A 62 15.63 11.00 -23.12
CA VAL A 62 16.98 10.73 -22.60
C VAL A 62 17.80 9.99 -23.64
N THR A 63 17.22 8.95 -24.24
CA THR A 63 17.90 8.16 -25.28
C THR A 63 18.03 8.95 -26.58
N ASN A 64 17.04 9.76 -26.94
CA ASN A 64 17.11 10.60 -28.13
C ASN A 64 18.23 11.65 -28.01
N ASN A 65 18.31 12.35 -26.87
CA ASN A 65 19.36 13.35 -26.64
C ASN A 65 20.76 12.72 -26.66
N TYR A 66 20.91 11.51 -26.12
CA TYR A 66 22.18 10.78 -26.20
C TYR A 66 22.55 10.44 -27.64
N LEU A 67 21.61 9.94 -28.44
CA LEU A 67 21.90 9.55 -29.83
C LEU A 67 22.16 10.74 -30.75
N ASP A 68 21.40 11.84 -30.56
CA ASP A 68 21.46 13.01 -31.43
C ASP A 68 22.63 13.94 -31.08
N ARG A 69 22.98 14.04 -29.78
CA ARG A 69 23.89 15.08 -29.27
C ARG A 69 25.01 14.54 -28.40
N ILE A 70 25.04 13.24 -28.11
CA ILE A 70 25.97 12.63 -27.13
C ILE A 70 25.83 13.29 -25.75
N GLU A 71 24.64 13.83 -25.44
CA GLU A 71 24.35 14.45 -24.15
C GLU A 71 24.02 13.39 -23.10
N VAL A 72 24.74 13.40 -21.98
CA VAL A 72 24.51 12.48 -20.85
C VAL A 72 24.09 13.26 -19.61
N VAL A 73 22.98 12.83 -18.99
CA VAL A 73 22.42 13.47 -17.78
C VAL A 73 23.28 13.11 -16.57
N SER A 74 23.87 14.06 -15.82
CA SER A 74 24.76 13.75 -14.66
C SER A 74 24.21 12.66 -13.73
N LYS A 75 25.06 11.77 -13.19
CA LYS A 75 24.60 10.68 -12.27
C LYS A 75 23.70 11.21 -11.13
N PRO A 76 24.00 12.36 -10.47
CA PRO A 76 23.11 12.92 -9.47
C PRO A 76 21.75 13.38 -10.02
N VAL A 77 21.74 14.02 -11.20
CA VAL A 77 20.50 14.48 -11.85
C VAL A 77 19.66 13.28 -12.30
N TRP A 78 20.29 12.24 -12.86
CA TRP A 78 19.64 11.01 -13.26
C TRP A 78 18.96 10.30 -12.09
N LYS A 79 19.66 10.18 -10.96
CA LYS A 79 19.11 9.59 -9.74
C LYS A 79 17.86 10.34 -9.27
N LYS A 80 17.94 11.68 -9.19
CA LYS A 80 16.79 12.53 -8.82
C LYS A 80 15.62 12.37 -9.79
N LEU A 81 15.91 12.32 -11.10
CA LEU A 81 14.91 12.11 -12.14
C LEU A 81 14.18 10.76 -11.94
N ILE A 82 14.91 9.65 -11.84
CA ILE A 82 14.30 8.33 -11.59
C ILE A 82 13.49 8.34 -10.29
N ASP A 83 14.05 8.83 -9.19
CA ASP A 83 13.41 8.81 -7.89
C ASP A 83 12.07 9.56 -7.91
N LYS A 84 12.03 10.72 -8.59
CA LYS A 84 10.80 11.48 -8.79
C LYS A 84 9.82 10.72 -9.67
N THR A 85 10.24 10.32 -10.87
CA THR A 85 9.36 9.68 -11.86
C THR A 85 8.73 8.38 -11.34
N LEU A 86 9.50 7.55 -10.65
CA LEU A 86 8.97 6.31 -10.06
C LEU A 86 8.00 6.60 -8.92
N ARG A 87 8.30 7.57 -8.06
CA ARG A 87 7.42 7.98 -6.95
C ARG A 87 6.11 8.54 -7.49
N ASP A 88 6.15 9.40 -8.51
CA ASP A 88 4.95 9.98 -9.12
C ASP A 88 4.06 8.89 -9.74
N ALA A 89 4.67 7.88 -10.36
CA ALA A 89 3.93 6.75 -10.92
C ALA A 89 3.34 5.82 -9.84
N GLU A 90 4.09 5.56 -8.76
CA GLU A 90 3.59 4.78 -7.62
C GLU A 90 2.44 5.50 -6.92
N ASN A 91 2.57 6.82 -6.70
CA ASN A 91 1.50 7.64 -6.13
C ASN A 91 0.25 7.62 -7.01
N LYS A 92 0.39 7.80 -8.33
CA LYS A 92 -0.75 7.71 -9.28
C LYS A 92 -1.41 6.34 -9.24
N TRP A 93 -0.62 5.26 -9.22
CA TRP A 93 -1.16 3.91 -9.11
C TRP A 93 -1.89 3.69 -7.78
N TRP A 94 -1.30 4.16 -6.68
CA TRP A 94 -1.90 4.09 -5.34
C TRP A 94 -3.23 4.83 -5.30
N THR A 95 -3.25 6.11 -5.68
CA THR A 95 -4.47 6.91 -5.74
C THR A 95 -5.53 6.23 -6.61
N LYS A 96 -5.16 5.67 -7.76
CA LYS A 96 -6.11 4.97 -8.62
C LYS A 96 -6.75 3.77 -7.91
N ILE A 97 -5.96 2.89 -7.30
CA ILE A 97 -6.52 1.69 -6.66
C ILE A 97 -7.32 2.03 -5.40
N THR A 98 -6.99 3.13 -4.71
CA THR A 98 -7.66 3.53 -3.47
C THR A 98 -8.84 4.48 -3.67
N SER A 99 -8.98 5.16 -4.81
CA SER A 99 -10.12 6.06 -5.06
C SER A 99 -11.13 5.51 -6.07
N GLU A 100 -10.70 4.66 -7.00
CA GLU A 100 -11.54 4.17 -8.10
C GLU A 100 -11.79 2.65 -8.05
N GLY A 101 -11.30 1.94 -7.03
CA GLY A 101 -11.34 0.48 -6.98
C GLY A 101 -11.84 -0.09 -5.65
N ASP A 102 -11.88 -1.42 -5.58
CA ASP A 102 -12.32 -2.24 -4.42
C ASP A 102 -11.52 -2.02 -3.12
N LEU A 103 -10.54 -1.10 -3.10
CA LEU A 103 -9.60 -0.87 -2.00
C LEU A 103 -9.76 0.52 -1.36
N THR A 104 -10.93 1.15 -1.49
CA THR A 104 -11.25 2.45 -0.88
C THR A 104 -10.95 2.48 0.61
N ARG A 105 -11.43 1.48 1.36
CA ARG A 105 -11.17 1.36 2.80
C ARG A 105 -9.67 1.26 3.14
N ILE A 106 -8.89 0.54 2.33
CA ILE A 106 -7.43 0.49 2.48
C ILE A 106 -6.80 1.86 2.20
N GLY A 107 -7.34 2.61 1.24
CA GLY A 107 -6.95 4.00 0.98
C GLY A 107 -7.09 4.90 2.21
N ASN A 108 -8.20 4.75 2.93
CA ASN A 108 -8.48 5.53 4.12
C ASN A 108 -7.53 5.17 5.27
N ILE A 109 -7.20 3.88 5.41
CA ILE A 109 -6.24 3.37 6.40
C ILE A 109 -4.79 3.75 6.04
N HIS A 110 -4.46 3.76 4.76
CA HIS A 110 -3.10 3.97 4.25
C HIS A 110 -3.09 4.97 3.09
N GLN A 111 -2.96 6.24 3.42
CA GLN A 111 -3.13 7.31 2.43
C GLN A 111 -1.93 7.49 1.48
N ASP A 112 -0.73 7.09 1.91
CA ASP A 112 0.52 7.34 1.18
C ASP A 112 1.25 6.06 0.77
N VAL A 113 2.07 6.12 -0.29
CA VAL A 113 2.97 5.04 -0.72
C VAL A 113 4.23 4.93 0.17
N THR A 114 4.03 4.98 1.48
CA THR A 114 5.09 4.83 2.48
C THR A 114 4.93 3.53 3.26
N LEU A 115 5.79 3.31 4.25
CA LEU A 115 5.63 2.15 5.11
C LEU A 115 4.39 2.32 5.98
N CYS A 116 3.36 1.49 5.74
CA CYS A 116 2.11 1.47 6.52
C CYS A 116 2.37 1.47 8.03
N GLY A 117 1.60 2.26 8.79
CA GLY A 117 1.71 2.37 10.24
C GLY A 117 1.55 1.02 10.94
N LEU A 118 0.58 0.22 10.51
CA LEU A 118 0.36 -1.14 11.00
C LEU A 118 1.59 -2.04 10.83
N TRP A 119 2.33 -1.88 9.73
CA TRP A 119 3.56 -2.64 9.51
C TRP A 119 4.69 -2.24 10.47
N LYS A 120 4.79 -0.95 10.83
CA LYS A 120 5.76 -0.49 11.84
C LYS A 120 5.45 -1.13 13.20
N ILE A 121 4.17 -1.17 13.57
CA ILE A 121 3.71 -1.81 14.81
C ILE A 121 4.04 -3.31 14.81
N CYS A 122 3.79 -4.02 13.71
CA CYS A 122 4.18 -5.44 13.55
C CYS A 122 5.68 -5.68 13.76
N ASN A 123 6.53 -4.79 13.24
CA ASN A 123 7.98 -4.93 13.36
C ASN A 123 8.47 -4.72 14.79
N GLN A 124 7.85 -3.77 15.51
CA GLN A 124 8.19 -3.44 16.89
C GLN A 124 7.58 -4.46 17.88
N ASN A 125 6.40 -4.99 17.57
CA ASN A 125 5.64 -5.88 18.45
C ASN A 125 5.28 -7.18 17.71
N ARG A 126 6.29 -8.03 17.50
CA ARG A 126 6.18 -9.24 16.67
C ARG A 126 5.07 -10.20 17.12
N GLN A 127 4.74 -10.22 18.41
CA GLN A 127 3.68 -11.04 18.98
C GLN A 127 2.28 -10.69 18.45
N TYR A 128 2.05 -9.44 18.02
CA TYR A 128 0.75 -9.01 17.46
C TYR A 128 0.69 -9.13 15.93
N ARG A 129 1.72 -9.66 15.26
CA ARG A 129 1.76 -9.73 13.79
C ARG A 129 0.58 -10.51 13.21
N HIS A 130 0.17 -11.59 13.86
CA HIS A 130 -1.01 -12.36 13.44
C HIS A 130 -2.29 -11.53 13.56
N CYS A 131 -2.50 -10.90 14.71
CA CYS A 131 -3.64 -10.05 15.01
C CYS A 131 -3.75 -8.86 14.05
N ILE A 132 -2.63 -8.19 13.75
CA ILE A 132 -2.62 -7.05 12.82
C ILE A 132 -2.89 -7.49 11.37
N ASN A 133 -2.49 -8.70 10.97
CA ASN A 133 -2.86 -9.21 9.65
C ASN A 133 -4.39 -9.40 9.51
N ILE A 134 -5.11 -9.64 10.61
CA ILE A 134 -6.58 -9.73 10.59
C ILE A 134 -7.20 -8.38 10.28
N ILE A 135 -6.65 -7.29 10.84
CA ILE A 135 -7.06 -5.92 10.48
C ILE A 135 -6.95 -5.70 8.96
N ILE A 136 -5.82 -6.08 8.37
CA ILE A 136 -5.62 -5.95 6.92
C ILE A 136 -6.62 -6.80 6.14
N ARG A 137 -6.93 -8.01 6.61
CA ARG A 137 -7.93 -8.89 5.96
C ARG A 137 -9.32 -8.27 6.00
N LEU A 138 -9.74 -7.76 7.15
CA LEU A 138 -11.03 -7.05 7.30
C LEU A 138 -11.09 -5.81 6.41
N ALA A 139 -9.97 -5.09 6.28
CA ALA A 139 -9.90 -3.89 5.47
C ALA A 139 -10.02 -4.15 3.96
N ILE A 140 -9.61 -5.33 3.46
CA ILE A 140 -9.74 -5.71 2.04
C ILE A 140 -11.04 -6.46 1.71
N LEU A 141 -11.88 -6.77 2.70
CA LEU A 141 -13.18 -7.39 2.42
C LEU A 141 -14.05 -6.41 1.64
N LYS A 142 -14.62 -6.89 0.53
CA LYS A 142 -15.50 -6.12 -0.34
C LYS A 142 -16.74 -5.64 0.42
N THR A 143 -17.18 -4.44 0.07
CA THR A 143 -18.34 -3.73 0.62
C THR A 143 -19.57 -3.78 -0.28
N ASP A 144 -19.52 -4.57 -1.35
CA ASP A 144 -20.50 -4.46 -2.42
C ASP A 144 -21.42 -5.67 -2.45
N GLY A 145 -22.72 -5.40 -2.27
CA GLY A 145 -23.80 -6.36 -2.39
C GLY A 145 -24.35 -6.85 -1.05
N ASP A 146 -25.62 -7.25 -1.06
CA ASP A 146 -26.26 -7.81 0.13
C ASP A 146 -25.68 -9.21 0.41
N VAL A 147 -24.91 -9.34 1.49
CA VAL A 147 -24.33 -10.59 1.96
C VAL A 147 -25.06 -11.06 3.21
N MET A 148 -25.35 -12.35 3.29
CA MET A 148 -25.92 -12.95 4.50
C MET A 148 -24.80 -13.25 5.50
N CYS A 149 -24.91 -12.71 6.71
CA CYS A 149 -24.01 -13.05 7.80
C CYS A 149 -24.33 -14.45 8.35
N ASN A 150 -23.44 -15.40 8.13
CA ASN A 150 -23.58 -16.80 8.60
C ASN A 150 -23.60 -16.97 10.13
N LEU A 151 -23.23 -15.95 10.91
CA LEU A 151 -23.30 -16.00 12.38
C LEU A 151 -24.72 -15.69 12.89
N CYS A 152 -25.32 -14.62 12.38
CA CYS A 152 -26.60 -14.12 12.89
C CYS A 152 -27.77 -14.21 11.89
N ASN A 153 -27.52 -14.72 10.69
CA ASN A 153 -28.46 -14.86 9.57
C ASN A 153 -29.17 -13.55 9.19
N LYS A 154 -28.46 -12.43 9.28
CA LYS A 154 -28.94 -11.11 8.81
C LYS A 154 -28.25 -10.71 7.52
N MET A 155 -28.98 -10.05 6.63
CA MET A 155 -28.41 -9.40 5.46
C MET A 155 -27.67 -8.13 5.88
N CYS A 156 -26.54 -7.86 5.25
CA CYS A 156 -25.80 -6.61 5.37
C CYS A 156 -25.07 -6.30 4.07
N ASP A 157 -24.86 -5.01 3.83
CA ASP A 157 -24.08 -4.45 2.73
C ASP A 157 -22.57 -4.50 2.98
N ASP A 158 -22.17 -4.38 4.26
CA ASP A 158 -20.78 -4.40 4.67
C ASP A 158 -20.55 -5.41 5.80
N MET A 159 -19.94 -6.54 5.45
CA MET A 159 -19.62 -7.61 6.40
C MET A 159 -18.65 -7.16 7.49
N THR A 160 -17.68 -6.30 7.17
CA THR A 160 -16.71 -5.79 8.15
C THR A 160 -17.42 -4.92 9.18
N LYS A 161 -18.23 -3.96 8.73
CA LYS A 161 -19.09 -3.13 9.58
C LYS A 161 -20.03 -3.97 10.42
N HIS A 162 -20.68 -4.94 9.79
CA HIS A 162 -21.59 -5.85 10.49
C HIS A 162 -20.89 -6.60 11.62
N PHE A 163 -19.72 -7.19 11.39
CA PHE A 163 -18.99 -7.90 12.43
C PHE A 163 -18.54 -6.98 13.57
N MET A 164 -17.99 -5.83 13.21
CA MET A 164 -17.37 -4.90 14.16
C MET A 164 -18.37 -4.10 14.98
N LEU A 165 -19.61 -3.90 14.51
CA LEU A 165 -20.60 -3.07 15.20
C LEU A 165 -21.93 -3.79 15.49
N ASN A 166 -22.44 -4.60 14.54
CA ASN A 166 -23.87 -4.95 14.51
C ASN A 166 -24.20 -6.43 14.77
N CYS A 167 -23.23 -7.35 14.63
CA CYS A 167 -23.48 -8.79 14.70
C CYS A 167 -23.87 -9.21 16.11
N THR A 168 -25.12 -9.62 16.34
CA THR A 168 -25.61 -9.94 17.70
C THR A 168 -24.88 -11.11 18.35
N LYS A 169 -24.27 -12.00 17.55
CA LYS A 169 -23.46 -13.12 18.06
C LYS A 169 -22.09 -12.72 18.57
N LEU A 170 -21.57 -11.56 18.15
CA LEU A 170 -20.26 -11.04 18.55
C LEU A 170 -20.38 -9.96 19.64
N PHE A 171 -21.53 -9.85 20.30
CA PHE A 171 -21.79 -8.79 21.29
C PHE A 171 -20.78 -8.83 22.44
N LYS A 172 -20.50 -10.01 23.00
CA LYS A 172 -19.61 -10.16 24.15
C LYS A 172 -18.16 -9.79 23.82
N GLU A 173 -17.70 -10.19 22.65
CA GLU A 173 -16.36 -9.93 22.14
C GLU A 173 -16.18 -8.44 21.84
N ARG A 174 -17.21 -7.79 21.26
CA ARG A 174 -17.22 -6.33 21.09
C ARG A 174 -17.20 -5.60 22.41
N ASP A 175 -18.04 -5.98 23.37
CA ASP A 175 -18.12 -5.36 24.68
C ASP A 175 -16.76 -5.44 25.40
N SER A 176 -16.14 -6.63 25.38
CA SER A 176 -14.79 -6.81 25.92
C SER A 176 -13.74 -5.98 25.16
N LEU A 177 -13.82 -5.86 23.84
CA LEU A 177 -12.93 -4.97 23.08
C LEU A 177 -13.08 -3.52 23.56
N TYR A 178 -14.29 -2.99 23.66
CA TYR A 178 -14.51 -1.60 24.09
C TYR A 178 -14.08 -1.36 25.53
N GLU A 179 -14.30 -2.31 26.44
CA GLU A 179 -13.78 -2.24 27.81
C GLU A 179 -12.24 -2.19 27.82
N ASN A 180 -11.58 -3.02 27.02
CA ASN A 180 -10.12 -3.01 26.91
C ASN A 180 -9.59 -1.70 26.30
N ILE A 181 -10.29 -1.13 25.32
CA ILE A 181 -9.93 0.18 24.75
C ILE A 181 -10.07 1.26 25.83
N LEU A 182 -11.21 1.33 26.52
CA LEU A 182 -11.49 2.31 27.57
C LEU A 182 -10.44 2.29 28.69
N ASN A 183 -9.91 1.12 29.01
CA ASN A 183 -8.88 0.96 30.04
C ASN A 183 -7.48 1.42 29.61
N GLU A 184 -7.23 1.62 28.32
CA GLU A 184 -5.90 1.96 27.79
C GLU A 184 -5.79 3.41 27.29
N ILE A 185 -6.88 3.98 26.76
CA ILE A 185 -6.86 5.32 26.19
C ILE A 185 -7.52 6.35 27.11
N ASP A 186 -7.21 7.64 26.88
CA ASP A 186 -7.87 8.73 27.61
C ASP A 186 -9.40 8.69 27.42
N ILE A 187 -10.13 9.01 28.49
CA ILE A 187 -11.60 8.96 28.49
C ILE A 187 -12.22 9.93 27.48
N ASN A 188 -11.60 11.08 27.22
CA ASN A 188 -12.11 12.03 26.23
C ASN A 188 -11.92 11.46 24.82
N LEU A 189 -10.77 10.83 24.56
CA LEU A 189 -10.51 10.17 23.29
C LEU A 189 -11.47 9.00 23.06
N PHE A 190 -11.77 8.21 24.10
CA PHE A 190 -12.77 7.16 24.03
C PHE A 190 -14.18 7.70 23.74
N ASN A 191 -14.56 8.80 24.39
CA ASN A 191 -15.84 9.46 24.13
C ASN A 191 -15.92 9.99 22.70
N ASP A 192 -14.86 10.61 22.19
CA ASP A 192 -14.80 11.10 20.81
C ASP A 192 -14.92 9.94 19.82
N LEU A 193 -14.22 8.83 20.06
CA LEU A 193 -14.32 7.62 19.26
C LEU A 193 -15.73 7.03 19.28
N SER A 194 -16.36 6.94 20.45
CA SER A 194 -17.69 6.36 20.63
C SER A 194 -18.81 7.20 20.03
N ASN A 195 -18.60 8.52 19.93
CA ASN A 195 -19.54 9.46 19.33
C ASN A 195 -19.26 9.72 17.83
N SER A 196 -18.21 9.12 17.27
CA SER A 196 -17.89 9.26 15.85
C SER A 196 -18.90 8.53 14.96
N ASP A 197 -18.97 8.93 13.70
CA ASP A 197 -19.74 8.20 12.70
C ASP A 197 -19.24 6.75 12.59
N GLU A 198 -20.15 5.81 12.33
CA GLU A 198 -19.81 4.37 12.28
C GLU A 198 -18.69 4.07 11.29
N ASP A 199 -18.62 4.77 10.15
CA ASP A 199 -17.59 4.54 9.14
C ASP A 199 -16.23 5.05 9.63
N ILE A 200 -16.20 6.21 10.31
CA ILE A 200 -15.01 6.76 10.96
C ILE A 200 -14.52 5.82 12.06
N LEU A 201 -15.43 5.28 12.87
CA LEU A 201 -15.14 4.32 13.93
C LEU A 201 -14.48 3.05 13.36
N ILE A 202 -15.07 2.46 12.32
CA ILE A 202 -14.54 1.26 11.66
C ILE A 202 -13.15 1.54 11.09
N GLU A 203 -12.99 2.63 10.34
CA GLU A 203 -11.71 3.00 9.76
C GLU A 203 -10.64 3.18 10.84
N THR A 204 -10.98 3.83 11.94
CA THR A 204 -10.08 4.03 13.09
C THR A 204 -9.65 2.69 13.70
N LEU A 205 -10.61 1.79 13.95
CA LEU A 205 -10.35 0.44 14.46
C LEU A 205 -9.54 -0.41 13.47
N LEU A 206 -9.63 -0.11 12.17
CA LEU A 206 -8.82 -0.74 11.14
C LEU A 206 -7.45 -0.06 10.91
N GLY A 207 -7.12 0.95 11.72
CA GLY A 207 -5.81 1.58 11.74
C GLY A 207 -5.68 2.87 10.94
N SER A 208 -6.80 3.46 10.51
CA SER A 208 -6.83 4.83 9.99
C SER A 208 -6.56 5.83 11.12
N ARG A 209 -5.78 6.87 10.81
CA ARG A 209 -5.60 8.02 11.71
C ARG A 209 -6.60 9.09 11.32
N THR A 210 -7.81 8.96 11.85
CA THR A 210 -8.91 9.90 11.64
C THR A 210 -8.68 11.19 12.43
N ASP A 211 -9.56 12.18 12.25
CA ASP A 211 -9.41 13.51 12.83
C ASP A 211 -9.34 13.55 14.35
N HIS A 212 -9.88 12.53 15.02
CA HIS A 212 -9.85 12.35 16.47
C HIS A 212 -8.63 11.57 16.97
N MET A 213 -7.87 10.94 16.07
CA MET A 213 -6.70 10.10 16.38
C MET A 213 -5.46 10.60 15.62
N ARG A 214 -5.39 11.91 15.38
CA ARG A 214 -4.28 12.51 14.64
C ARG A 214 -2.99 12.48 15.45
N PRO A 215 -1.81 12.50 14.79
CA PRO A 215 -0.51 12.43 15.47
C PRO A 215 -0.26 13.53 16.52
N ASP A 216 -0.97 14.64 16.44
CA ASP A 216 -0.95 15.77 17.38
C ASP A 216 -1.81 15.55 18.63
N GLN A 217 -2.79 14.63 18.56
CA GLN A 217 -3.68 14.29 19.66
C GLN A 217 -3.27 13.01 20.39
N ILE A 218 -2.72 12.04 19.65
CA ILE A 218 -2.26 10.77 20.22
C ILE A 218 -0.78 10.53 19.92
N SER A 219 0.00 10.22 20.98
CA SER A 219 1.40 9.89 20.81
C SER A 219 1.58 8.61 19.99
N ALA A 220 2.76 8.43 19.40
CA ALA A 220 3.07 7.20 18.64
C ALA A 220 2.99 5.94 19.52
N THR A 221 3.31 6.07 20.81
CA THR A 221 3.24 4.99 21.81
C THR A 221 1.80 4.63 22.16
N GLU A 222 0.95 5.62 22.44
CA GLU A 222 -0.47 5.40 22.72
C GLU A 222 -1.18 4.79 21.50
N TRP A 223 -0.91 5.31 20.29
CA TRP A 223 -1.44 4.74 19.05
C TRP A 223 -1.01 3.27 18.86
N THR A 224 0.24 2.95 19.22
CA THR A 224 0.74 1.58 19.14
C THR A 224 0.01 0.68 20.13
N SER A 225 -0.23 1.15 21.36
CA SER A 225 -0.96 0.37 22.38
C SER A 225 -2.42 0.15 21.97
N PHE A 226 -3.09 1.23 21.55
CA PHE A 226 -4.44 1.19 21.00
C PHE A 226 -4.58 0.13 19.89
N MET A 227 -3.70 0.18 18.88
CA MET A 227 -3.77 -0.79 17.77
C MET A 227 -3.43 -2.22 18.20
N CYS A 228 -2.57 -2.42 19.21
CA CYS A 228 -2.31 -3.74 19.75
C CYS A 228 -3.58 -4.33 20.41
N ILE A 229 -4.31 -3.55 21.20
CA ILE A 229 -5.57 -3.95 21.83
C ILE A 229 -6.63 -4.24 20.78
N VAL A 230 -6.83 -3.31 19.85
CA VAL A 230 -7.82 -3.46 18.77
C VAL A 230 -7.51 -4.70 17.93
N SER A 231 -6.25 -4.91 17.56
CA SER A 231 -5.87 -6.09 16.79
C SER A 231 -6.17 -7.39 17.53
N LYS A 232 -5.97 -7.43 18.86
CA LYS A 232 -6.24 -8.61 19.67
C LYS A 232 -7.75 -8.89 19.76
N GLY A 233 -8.57 -7.89 20.07
CA GLY A 233 -10.02 -8.08 20.14
C GLY A 233 -10.62 -8.44 18.78
N LEU A 234 -10.15 -7.83 17.69
CA LEU A 234 -10.55 -8.23 16.33
C LEU A 234 -10.08 -9.64 15.97
N SER A 235 -8.92 -10.07 16.46
CA SER A 235 -8.47 -11.44 16.29
C SER A 235 -9.38 -12.45 16.98
N GLU A 236 -9.85 -12.14 18.19
CA GLU A 236 -10.79 -12.99 18.94
C GLU A 236 -12.12 -13.11 18.19
N MET A 237 -12.70 -11.98 17.75
CA MET A 237 -13.90 -11.97 16.90
C MET A 237 -13.69 -12.76 15.60
N TRP A 238 -12.54 -12.61 14.97
CA TRP A 238 -12.23 -13.27 13.68
C TRP A 238 -12.22 -14.80 13.78
N THR A 239 -11.86 -15.37 14.93
CA THR A 239 -11.92 -16.84 15.11
C THR A 239 -13.33 -17.40 14.92
N HIS A 240 -14.36 -16.65 15.35
CA HIS A 240 -15.76 -17.00 15.12
C HIS A 240 -16.16 -16.83 13.65
N VAL A 241 -15.65 -15.77 13.00
CA VAL A 241 -15.93 -15.45 11.59
C VAL A 241 -15.33 -16.50 10.65
N THR A 242 -14.09 -16.97 10.89
CA THR A 242 -13.45 -17.97 10.01
C THR A 242 -14.18 -19.30 9.96
N ASN A 243 -14.83 -19.70 11.05
CA ASN A 243 -15.64 -20.91 11.08
C ASN A 243 -16.87 -20.81 10.16
N CYS A 244 -17.24 -19.59 9.77
CA CYS A 244 -18.40 -19.32 8.94
C CYS A 244 -18.06 -18.94 7.49
N LEU A 245 -16.83 -18.48 7.22
CA LEU A 245 -16.39 -18.10 5.86
C LEU A 245 -15.84 -19.27 5.04
N ILE A 246 -15.59 -20.44 5.65
CA ILE A 246 -15.04 -21.63 4.96
C ILE A 246 -16.14 -22.39 4.16
N GLU A 247 -17.42 -22.05 4.34
CA GLU A 247 -18.55 -22.71 3.67
C GLU A 247 -19.04 -22.02 2.38
N VAL A 248 -18.27 -21.07 1.83
CA VAL A 248 -18.54 -20.39 0.55
C VAL A 248 -17.40 -20.65 -0.44
#